data_AF-A0A4P9WLK0-F1
#
_entry.id   AF-A0A4P9WLK0-F1
#
_cell.length_a   1.000
_cell.length_b   1.000
_cell.length_c   1.000
_cell.angle_alpha   90.00
_cell.angle_beta   90.00
_cell.angle_gamma   90.00
#
_symmetry.space_group_name_H-M   'P 1'
#
loop_
_entity.id
_entity.type
_entity.pdbx_description
1 polymer ?
#
loop_
_entity_poly.entity_id
_entity_poly.type
_entity_poly.pdbx_seq_one_letter_code
_entity_poly.pdbx_strand_id
1 'polypeptide(L)'
;MSPHKSKNPYAAFPEYTAEDMRKLKVHAVEVPGTRTDLETGIFRNVMSQNALATGFENTSIHSVVDLFNIGSSINPKGNCLGHRPITGYDAVTGAPKWGGFVWQSFERVRERMTHFGDGLMKVYEESGVGDVEKDKWALGIYAINRPEWTIAELGGMLHSNATVALYDTLGPDAAQFILHHSEVPIVVATVDKVPTLLSISGTLEKLKVIVVIPAYGPVDRSSLPPIEVLRKWGAEKGIRILEFSEVELMGLENPRKARLPTEDDIWCICYTS
;
A
#
# COMPACT_ATOMS: atom_id res chain seq x y z
N MET A 1 -21.36 16.65 -21.74
CA MET A 1 -20.87 15.55 -22.60
C MET A 1 -21.77 14.35 -22.36
N SER A 2 -22.17 13.61 -23.40
CA SER A 2 -22.96 12.40 -23.24
C SER A 2 -22.03 11.22 -22.94
N PRO A 3 -22.28 10.42 -21.90
CA PRO A 3 -21.44 9.27 -21.56
C PRO A 3 -21.50 8.18 -22.63
N HIS A 4 -20.39 7.46 -22.81
CA HIS A 4 -20.34 6.28 -23.68
C HIS A 4 -21.20 5.14 -23.10
N LYS A 5 -21.89 4.39 -23.97
CA LYS A 5 -22.53 3.12 -23.56
C LYS A 5 -21.46 2.09 -23.30
N SER A 6 -21.24 1.80 -22.03
CA SER A 6 -20.25 0.84 -21.57
C SER A 6 -20.69 -0.62 -21.77
N LYS A 7 -19.74 -1.52 -22.03
CA LYS A 7 -19.90 -2.97 -21.87
C LYS A 7 -19.59 -3.43 -20.44
N ASN A 8 -19.20 -2.51 -19.56
CA ASN A 8 -18.88 -2.75 -18.16
C ASN A 8 -20.18 -2.93 -17.36
N PRO A 9 -20.41 -4.11 -16.76
CA PRO A 9 -21.59 -4.33 -15.93
C PRO A 9 -21.60 -3.48 -14.64
N TYR A 10 -20.49 -2.79 -14.33
CA TYR A 10 -20.32 -1.94 -13.14
C TYR A 10 -20.38 -0.43 -13.43
N ALA A 11 -20.90 -0.02 -14.60
CA ALA A 11 -20.99 1.40 -14.99
C ALA A 11 -22.07 2.15 -14.18
N ALA A 12 -21.83 2.38 -12.89
CA ALA A 12 -22.64 3.29 -12.06
C ALA A 12 -22.24 4.76 -12.24
N PHE A 13 -21.12 5.03 -12.91
CA PHE A 13 -20.65 6.37 -13.23
C PHE A 13 -20.57 6.60 -14.74
N PRO A 14 -20.76 7.84 -15.19
CA PRO A 14 -20.44 8.22 -16.56
C PRO A 14 -18.96 7.96 -16.82
N GLU A 15 -18.67 7.04 -17.75
CA GLU A 15 -17.30 6.78 -18.20
C GLU A 15 -16.84 7.95 -19.07
N TYR A 16 -15.79 8.65 -18.63
CA TYR A 16 -15.10 9.67 -19.40
C TYR A 16 -13.81 9.08 -19.93
N THR A 17 -13.63 9.10 -21.24
CA THR A 17 -12.37 8.70 -21.87
C THR A 17 -11.28 9.71 -21.52
N ALA A 18 -10.02 9.32 -21.70
CA ALA A 18 -8.89 10.25 -21.61
C ALA A 18 -9.03 11.43 -22.61
N GLU A 19 -9.78 11.25 -23.70
CA GLU A 19 -10.08 12.31 -24.65
C GLU A 19 -11.16 13.28 -24.12
N ASP A 20 -12.19 12.75 -23.45
CA ASP A 20 -13.22 13.55 -22.79
C ASP A 20 -12.61 14.42 -21.69
N MET A 21 -11.72 13.84 -20.89
CA MET A 21 -11.02 14.56 -19.82
C MET A 21 -10.09 15.65 -20.35
N ARG A 22 -9.52 15.51 -21.55
CA ARG A 22 -8.71 16.57 -22.20
C ARG A 22 -9.55 17.74 -22.70
N LYS A 23 -10.84 17.53 -22.96
CA LYS A 23 -11.76 18.59 -23.40
C LYS A 23 -12.26 19.44 -22.23
N LEU A 24 -12.15 18.96 -20.99
CA LEU A 24 -12.42 19.73 -19.77
C LEU A 24 -11.34 20.81 -19.60
N LYS A 25 -11.73 22.08 -19.78
CA LYS A 25 -10.86 23.24 -19.56
C LYS A 25 -10.90 23.77 -18.13
N VAL A 26 -11.96 23.44 -17.39
CA VAL A 26 -12.18 23.84 -16.01
C VAL A 26 -12.44 22.58 -15.21
N HIS A 27 -11.64 22.33 -14.18
CA HIS A 27 -11.73 21.09 -13.39
C HIS A 27 -12.49 21.27 -12.08
N ALA A 28 -12.48 22.49 -11.53
CA ALA A 28 -13.19 22.82 -10.30
C ALA A 28 -13.90 24.16 -10.43
N VAL A 29 -15.05 24.27 -9.80
CA VAL A 29 -15.86 25.50 -9.71
C VAL A 29 -16.19 25.78 -8.25
N GLU A 30 -16.23 27.06 -7.91
CA GLU A 30 -16.61 27.49 -6.57
C GLU A 30 -18.08 27.15 -6.30
N VAL A 31 -18.36 26.59 -5.13
CA VAL A 31 -19.72 26.33 -4.66
C VAL A 31 -20.33 27.69 -4.28
N PRO A 32 -21.44 28.09 -4.90
CA PRO A 32 -22.04 29.40 -4.67
C PRO A 32 -22.29 29.68 -3.18
N GLY A 33 -21.90 30.88 -2.73
CA GLY A 33 -22.18 31.36 -1.37
C GLY A 33 -21.25 30.81 -0.28
N THR A 34 -20.17 30.10 -0.62
CA THR A 34 -19.23 29.53 0.36
C THR A 34 -18.03 30.41 0.67
N ARG A 35 -17.79 31.46 -0.11
CA ARG A 35 -16.72 32.42 0.13
C ARG A 35 -17.09 33.40 1.23
N THR A 36 -16.11 33.73 2.05
CA THR A 36 -16.21 34.76 3.09
C THR A 36 -15.12 35.81 2.89
N ASP A 37 -15.13 36.87 3.70
CA ASP A 37 -14.07 37.89 3.66
C ASP A 37 -12.71 37.35 4.15
N LEU A 38 -12.71 36.22 4.87
CA LEU A 38 -11.52 35.62 5.49
C LEU A 38 -11.05 34.34 4.78
N GLU A 39 -11.90 33.71 3.97
CA GLU A 39 -11.65 32.38 3.41
C GLU A 39 -12.03 32.31 1.92
N THR A 40 -11.28 31.53 1.16
CA THR A 40 -11.68 31.19 -0.22
C THR A 40 -12.94 30.32 -0.22
N GLY A 41 -13.76 30.44 -1.27
CA GLY A 41 -14.91 29.54 -1.42
C GLY A 41 -14.50 28.07 -1.53
N ILE A 42 -15.43 27.19 -1.19
CA ILE A 42 -15.28 25.74 -1.34
C ILE A 42 -15.32 25.43 -2.84
N PHE A 43 -14.32 24.74 -3.37
CA PHE A 43 -14.30 24.31 -4.77
C PHE A 43 -14.73 22.84 -4.87
N ARG A 44 -15.57 22.53 -5.88
CA ARG A 44 -15.97 21.16 -6.23
C ARG A 44 -15.64 20.86 -7.67
N ASN A 45 -15.48 19.56 -7.97
CA ASN A 45 -15.34 19.09 -9.33
C ASN A 45 -16.53 19.59 -10.18
N VAL A 46 -16.27 20.12 -11.37
CA VAL A 46 -17.32 20.66 -12.26
C VAL A 46 -18.38 19.63 -12.65
N MET A 47 -18.03 18.35 -12.62
CA MET A 47 -18.92 17.23 -12.92
C MET A 47 -19.78 16.80 -11.71
N SER A 48 -19.49 17.32 -10.51
CA SER A 48 -20.20 17.01 -9.26
C SER A 48 -20.36 18.26 -8.39
N GLN A 49 -20.88 19.34 -8.98
CA GLN A 49 -20.96 20.64 -8.29
C GLN A 49 -21.97 20.63 -7.12
N ASN A 50 -23.08 19.91 -7.27
CA ASN A 50 -24.20 20.00 -6.33
C ASN A 50 -24.09 19.04 -5.14
N ALA A 51 -23.34 17.95 -5.27
CA ALA A 51 -23.18 16.94 -4.22
C ALA A 51 -21.77 16.35 -4.26
N LEU A 52 -21.31 15.81 -3.13
CA LEU A 52 -20.11 14.97 -3.11
C LEU A 52 -20.45 13.61 -3.73
N ALA A 53 -19.51 13.04 -4.46
CA ALA A 53 -19.60 11.62 -4.82
C ALA A 53 -19.37 10.81 -3.54
N THR A 54 -20.42 10.20 -3.02
CA THR A 54 -20.44 9.49 -1.72
C THR A 54 -20.08 8.01 -1.83
N GLY A 55 -19.94 7.47 -3.05
CA GLY A 55 -19.54 6.09 -3.28
C GLY A 55 -20.12 5.53 -4.57
N PHE A 56 -19.95 4.23 -4.79
CA PHE A 56 -20.51 3.51 -5.93
C PHE A 56 -21.93 3.00 -5.58
N GLU A 57 -22.90 3.91 -5.45
CA GLU A 57 -24.28 3.55 -5.13
C GLU A 57 -24.84 2.52 -6.13
N ASN A 58 -25.54 1.51 -5.61
CA ASN A 58 -26.10 0.39 -6.39
C ASN A 58 -25.06 -0.46 -7.14
N THR A 59 -23.82 -0.53 -6.65
CA THR A 59 -22.81 -1.46 -7.15
C THR A 59 -22.42 -2.49 -6.09
N SER A 60 -21.62 -3.47 -6.50
CA SER A 60 -20.96 -4.43 -5.61
C SER A 60 -19.61 -3.94 -5.07
N ILE A 61 -19.30 -2.63 -5.18
CA ILE A 61 -17.99 -2.08 -4.76
C ILE A 61 -18.15 -1.48 -3.36
N HIS A 62 -17.62 -2.17 -2.36
CA HIS A 62 -17.64 -1.72 -0.97
C HIS A 62 -16.24 -1.49 -0.41
N SER A 63 -15.22 -1.95 -1.14
CA SER A 63 -13.82 -1.83 -0.73
C SER A 63 -12.87 -1.59 -1.91
N VAL A 64 -11.66 -1.15 -1.60
CA VAL A 64 -10.56 -1.05 -2.58
C VAL A 64 -10.19 -2.43 -3.16
N VAL A 65 -10.39 -3.50 -2.38
CA VAL A 65 -10.20 -4.88 -2.84
C VAL A 65 -11.23 -5.25 -3.91
N ASP A 66 -12.50 -4.84 -3.76
CA ASP A 66 -13.51 -5.03 -4.79
C ASP A 66 -13.14 -4.30 -6.08
N LEU A 67 -12.72 -3.04 -5.93
CA LEU A 67 -12.27 -2.22 -7.07
C LEU A 67 -11.10 -2.90 -7.81
N PHE A 68 -10.11 -3.40 -7.08
CA PHE A 68 -8.98 -4.13 -7.66
C PHE A 68 -9.43 -5.42 -8.35
N ASN A 69 -10.28 -6.23 -7.70
CA ASN A 69 -10.78 -7.49 -8.24
C ASN A 69 -11.60 -7.27 -9.52
N ILE A 70 -12.43 -6.22 -9.57
CA ILE A 70 -13.16 -5.84 -10.78
C ILE A 70 -12.18 -5.47 -11.89
N GLY A 71 -11.20 -4.60 -11.61
CA GLY A 71 -10.15 -4.24 -12.58
C GLY A 71 -9.41 -5.47 -13.11
N SER A 72 -9.02 -6.39 -12.22
CA SER A 72 -8.38 -7.65 -12.58
C SER A 72 -9.28 -8.58 -13.39
N SER A 73 -10.59 -8.55 -13.19
CA SER A 73 -11.54 -9.36 -13.98
C SER A 73 -11.73 -8.82 -15.40
N ILE A 74 -11.65 -7.50 -15.57
CA ILE A 74 -11.81 -6.83 -16.87
C ILE A 74 -10.55 -7.01 -17.74
N ASN A 75 -9.36 -6.87 -17.15
CA ASN A 75 -8.10 -6.94 -17.90
C ASN A 75 -7.01 -7.74 -17.15
N PRO A 76 -7.19 -9.07 -16.97
CA PRO A 76 -6.29 -9.88 -16.13
C PRO A 76 -4.84 -9.85 -16.60
N LYS A 77 -4.61 -9.79 -17.92
CA LYS A 77 -3.27 -9.78 -18.53
C LYS A 77 -2.70 -8.38 -18.76
N GLY A 78 -3.44 -7.33 -18.40
CA GLY A 78 -3.00 -5.94 -18.57
C GLY A 78 -1.90 -5.54 -17.59
N ASN A 79 -1.11 -4.54 -17.95
CA ASN A 79 -0.07 -3.96 -17.09
C ASN A 79 -0.70 -3.35 -15.82
N CYS A 80 -0.32 -3.85 -14.65
CA CYS A 80 -0.83 -3.42 -13.35
C CYS A 80 0.24 -2.64 -12.56
N LEU A 81 1.28 -3.34 -12.07
CA LEU A 81 2.37 -2.72 -11.30
C LEU A 81 3.70 -2.80 -12.07
N GLY A 82 4.34 -1.66 -12.28
CA GLY A 82 5.57 -1.54 -13.04
C GLY A 82 6.76 -1.11 -12.18
N HIS A 83 7.96 -1.60 -12.51
CA HIS A 83 9.22 -1.10 -11.97
C HIS A 83 10.25 -0.92 -13.09
N ARG A 84 11.29 -0.11 -12.86
CA ARG A 84 12.36 0.12 -13.84
C ARG A 84 13.67 -0.50 -13.37
N PRO A 85 14.15 -1.61 -13.97
CA PRO A 85 15.40 -2.23 -13.56
C PRO A 85 16.58 -1.30 -13.86
N ILE A 86 17.62 -1.39 -13.04
CA ILE A 86 18.91 -0.79 -13.34
C ILE A 86 19.62 -1.69 -14.35
N THR A 87 19.98 -1.12 -15.50
CA THR A 87 20.67 -1.83 -16.59
C THR A 87 22.18 -1.59 -16.61
N GLY A 88 22.67 -0.68 -15.76
CA GLY A 88 24.08 -0.39 -15.57
C GLY A 88 24.26 0.87 -14.74
N TYR A 89 25.50 1.31 -14.61
CA TYR A 89 25.85 2.58 -13.95
C TYR A 89 26.64 3.44 -14.91
N ASP A 90 26.51 4.75 -14.77
CA ASP A 90 27.35 5.70 -15.46
C ASP A 90 28.77 5.65 -14.90
N ALA A 91 29.76 5.48 -15.78
CA ALA A 91 31.14 5.27 -15.37
C ALA A 91 31.81 6.52 -14.78
N VAL A 92 31.25 7.71 -15.02
CA VAL A 92 31.81 8.99 -14.55
C VAL A 92 31.11 9.46 -13.28
N THR A 93 29.78 9.44 -13.29
CA THR A 93 28.95 9.98 -12.19
C THR A 93 28.55 8.92 -11.17
N GLY A 94 28.67 7.63 -11.49
CA GLY A 94 28.14 6.53 -10.66
C GLY A 94 26.61 6.44 -10.65
N ALA A 95 25.90 7.29 -11.41
CA ALA A 95 24.45 7.31 -11.42
C ALA A 95 23.87 6.06 -12.09
N PRO A 96 22.74 5.51 -11.58
CA PRO A 96 22.10 4.36 -12.21
C PRO A 96 21.55 4.68 -13.60
N LYS A 97 21.77 3.77 -14.54
CA LYS A 97 21.09 3.75 -15.84
C LYS A 97 19.85 2.89 -15.72
N TRP A 98 18.70 3.52 -15.94
CA TRP A 98 17.39 2.89 -15.79
C TRP A 98 16.87 2.36 -17.13
N GLY A 99 16.45 1.10 -17.14
CA GLY A 99 15.77 0.47 -18.28
C GLY A 99 14.34 0.96 -18.49
N GLY A 100 13.64 0.31 -19.42
CA GLY A 100 12.19 0.46 -19.59
C GLY A 100 11.41 -0.18 -18.43
N PHE A 101 10.11 0.10 -18.35
CA PHE A 101 9.27 -0.54 -17.34
C PHE A 101 9.15 -2.05 -17.58
N VAL A 102 9.31 -2.82 -16.52
CA VAL A 102 8.92 -4.22 -16.42
C VAL A 102 7.62 -4.28 -15.64
N TRP A 103 6.60 -4.90 -16.21
CA TRP A 103 5.24 -4.89 -15.69
C TRP A 103 4.84 -6.26 -15.12
N GLN A 104 4.10 -6.24 -14.02
CA GLN A 104 3.30 -7.35 -13.55
C GLN A 104 1.87 -7.21 -14.06
N SER A 105 1.27 -8.32 -14.49
CA SER A 105 -0.13 -8.34 -14.91
C SER A 105 -1.08 -8.21 -13.70
N PHE A 106 -2.33 -7.80 -13.91
CA PHE A 106 -3.33 -7.77 -12.84
C PHE A 106 -3.51 -9.14 -12.17
N GLU A 107 -3.57 -10.23 -12.95
CA GLU A 107 -3.69 -11.59 -12.41
C GLU A 107 -2.48 -11.96 -11.54
N ARG A 108 -1.26 -11.54 -11.93
CA ARG A 108 -0.06 -11.77 -11.14
C ARG A 108 -0.08 -10.98 -9.85
N VAL A 109 -0.51 -9.71 -9.90
CA VAL A 109 -0.61 -8.88 -8.68
C VAL A 109 -1.69 -9.45 -7.75
N ARG A 110 -2.81 -9.94 -8.29
CA ARG A 110 -3.89 -10.61 -7.53
C ARG A 110 -3.39 -11.86 -6.80
N GLU A 111 -2.62 -12.69 -7.50
CA GLU A 111 -1.99 -13.88 -6.91
C GLU A 111 -1.05 -13.48 -5.75
N ARG A 112 -0.16 -12.51 -6.01
CA ARG A 112 0.81 -12.04 -5.01
C ARG A 112 0.17 -11.41 -3.78
N MET A 113 -0.85 -10.56 -3.94
CA MET A 113 -1.56 -9.98 -2.79
C MET A 113 -2.30 -11.05 -1.97
N THR A 114 -2.81 -12.11 -2.63
CA THR A 114 -3.47 -13.23 -1.92
C THR A 114 -2.45 -14.01 -1.10
N HIS A 115 -1.35 -14.42 -1.73
CA HIS A 115 -0.27 -15.13 -1.05
C HIS A 115 0.36 -14.29 0.08
N PHE A 116 0.62 -13.02 -0.16
CA PHE A 116 1.17 -12.15 0.87
C PHE A 116 0.18 -11.92 2.01
N GLY A 117 -1.10 -11.68 1.70
CA GLY A 117 -2.15 -11.47 2.71
C GLY A 117 -2.34 -12.69 3.61
N ASP A 118 -2.46 -13.89 3.03
CA ASP A 118 -2.58 -15.13 3.80
C ASP A 118 -1.32 -15.41 4.64
N GLY A 119 -0.15 -15.09 4.08
CA GLY A 119 1.13 -15.15 4.77
C GLY A 119 1.19 -14.21 5.97
N LEU A 120 0.73 -12.96 5.82
CA LEU A 120 0.65 -12.00 6.92
C LEU A 120 -0.22 -12.51 8.07
N MET A 121 -1.38 -13.12 7.75
CA MET A 121 -2.26 -13.69 8.78
C MET A 121 -1.58 -14.85 9.51
N LYS A 122 -0.85 -15.69 8.79
CA LYS A 122 -0.05 -16.77 9.40
C LYS A 122 1.06 -16.22 10.30
N VAL A 123 1.76 -15.19 9.84
CA VAL A 123 2.81 -14.51 10.63
C VAL A 123 2.22 -13.87 11.89
N TYR A 124 1.06 -13.22 11.78
CA TYR A 124 0.37 -12.60 12.90
C TYR A 124 -0.07 -13.64 13.95
N GLU A 125 -0.67 -14.75 13.51
CA GLU A 125 -1.01 -15.90 14.36
C GLU A 125 0.21 -16.41 15.14
N GLU A 126 1.34 -16.60 14.45
CA GLU A 126 2.59 -17.10 15.07
C GLU A 126 3.28 -16.07 15.97
N SER A 127 2.98 -14.78 15.81
CA SER A 127 3.57 -13.71 16.64
C SER A 127 3.00 -13.66 18.05
N GLY A 128 1.79 -14.22 18.26
CA GLY A 128 1.11 -14.22 19.56
C GLY A 128 0.63 -12.85 20.05
N VAL A 129 0.58 -11.82 19.18
CA VAL A 129 0.15 -10.46 19.57
C VAL A 129 -1.35 -10.35 19.79
N GLY A 130 -2.15 -11.20 19.13
CA GLY A 130 -3.60 -11.14 19.18
C GLY A 130 -4.29 -12.39 18.62
N ASP A 131 -5.61 -12.31 18.49
CA ASP A 131 -6.48 -13.35 17.94
C ASP A 131 -6.68 -13.09 16.44
N VAL A 132 -5.98 -13.86 15.60
CA VAL A 132 -5.98 -13.72 14.14
C VAL A 132 -7.39 -13.77 13.51
N GLU A 133 -8.34 -14.46 14.14
CA GLU A 133 -9.71 -14.61 13.62
C GLU A 133 -10.61 -13.41 13.97
N LYS A 134 -10.29 -12.70 15.05
CA LYS A 134 -11.12 -11.59 15.58
C LYS A 134 -10.52 -10.22 15.36
N ASP A 135 -9.21 -10.11 15.45
CA ASP A 135 -8.54 -8.82 15.50
C ASP A 135 -8.36 -8.24 14.11
N LYS A 136 -8.66 -6.94 13.97
CA LYS A 136 -8.24 -6.10 12.85
C LYS A 136 -7.11 -5.23 13.36
N TRP A 137 -5.98 -5.21 12.66
CA TRP A 137 -4.77 -4.57 13.14
C TRP A 137 -4.11 -3.72 12.06
N ALA A 138 -3.18 -2.86 12.46
CA ALA A 138 -2.50 -1.93 11.58
C ALA A 138 -1.20 -2.52 11.01
N LEU A 139 -1.11 -2.67 9.70
CA LEU A 139 0.11 -3.04 8.99
C LEU A 139 0.96 -1.79 8.74
N GLY A 140 2.11 -1.68 9.40
CA GLY A 140 3.08 -0.64 9.09
C GLY A 140 3.79 -0.96 7.78
N ILE A 141 3.94 0.01 6.90
CA ILE A 141 4.73 -0.15 5.69
C ILE A 141 5.74 1.01 5.64
N TYR A 142 7.04 0.71 5.52
CA TYR A 142 8.13 1.69 5.48
C TYR A 142 9.05 1.45 4.28
N ALA A 143 8.66 2.01 3.14
CA ALA A 143 9.34 1.91 1.87
C ALA A 143 8.87 3.02 0.93
N ILE A 144 9.66 3.27 -0.11
CA ILE A 144 9.25 4.13 -1.23
C ILE A 144 8.19 3.42 -2.10
N ASN A 145 7.53 4.18 -2.97
CA ASN A 145 6.59 3.65 -3.96
C ASN A 145 7.25 2.57 -4.84
N ARG A 146 6.81 1.33 -4.68
CA ARG A 146 7.27 0.15 -5.43
C ARG A 146 6.19 -0.94 -5.41
N PRO A 147 6.25 -1.95 -6.29
CA PRO A 147 5.20 -2.96 -6.36
C PRO A 147 4.89 -3.67 -5.04
N GLU A 148 5.91 -3.98 -4.25
CA GLU A 148 5.77 -4.65 -2.95
C GLU A 148 4.96 -3.81 -1.95
N TRP A 149 5.02 -2.47 -2.04
CA TRP A 149 4.20 -1.58 -1.22
C TRP A 149 2.72 -1.81 -1.48
N THR A 150 2.30 -1.72 -2.75
CA THR A 150 0.90 -1.92 -3.14
C THR A 150 0.44 -3.35 -2.89
N ILE A 151 1.31 -4.35 -3.08
CA ILE A 151 0.98 -5.75 -2.79
C ILE A 151 0.78 -5.96 -1.29
N ALA A 152 1.61 -5.37 -0.43
CA ALA A 152 1.44 -5.44 1.01
C ALA A 152 0.14 -4.78 1.47
N GLU A 153 -0.17 -3.60 0.92
CA GLU A 153 -1.39 -2.87 1.20
C GLU A 153 -2.64 -3.68 0.83
N LEU A 154 -2.71 -4.14 -0.43
CA LEU A 154 -3.83 -4.96 -0.91
C LEU A 154 -3.92 -6.30 -0.18
N GLY A 155 -2.79 -6.91 0.16
CA GLY A 155 -2.73 -8.17 0.92
C GLY A 155 -3.24 -8.03 2.35
N GLY A 156 -2.89 -6.95 3.05
CA GLY A 156 -3.45 -6.63 4.36
C GLY A 156 -4.96 -6.37 4.29
N MET A 157 -5.41 -5.66 3.26
CA MET A 157 -6.83 -5.34 3.06
C MET A 157 -7.68 -6.56 2.75
N LEU A 158 -7.16 -7.62 2.13
CA LEU A 158 -7.88 -8.89 1.97
C LEU A 158 -8.38 -9.47 3.30
N HIS A 159 -7.79 -9.06 4.42
CA HIS A 159 -8.11 -9.52 5.77
C HIS A 159 -8.57 -8.39 6.72
N SER A 160 -8.99 -7.25 6.16
CA SER A 160 -9.45 -6.06 6.89
C SER A 160 -8.41 -5.42 7.81
N ASN A 161 -7.12 -5.55 7.48
CA ASN A 161 -6.06 -4.88 8.22
C ASN A 161 -5.79 -3.50 7.62
N ALA A 162 -5.82 -2.47 8.47
CA ALA A 162 -5.55 -1.10 8.07
C ALA A 162 -4.07 -0.92 7.72
N THR A 163 -3.74 -0.03 6.79
CA THR A 163 -2.33 0.31 6.52
C THR A 163 -1.89 1.59 7.23
N VAL A 164 -0.65 1.61 7.69
CA VAL A 164 0.01 2.78 8.27
C VAL A 164 1.26 3.07 7.45
N ALA A 165 1.27 4.19 6.74
CA ALA A 165 2.37 4.55 5.87
C ALA A 165 3.47 5.32 6.64
N LEU A 166 4.73 4.92 6.43
CA LEU A 166 5.90 5.58 6.99
C LEU A 166 6.79 6.17 5.90
N TYR A 167 7.26 7.41 6.13
CA TYR A 167 8.10 8.16 5.21
C TYR A 167 9.26 8.83 5.95
N ASP A 168 10.44 8.89 5.31
CA ASP A 168 11.63 9.54 5.87
C ASP A 168 11.43 11.05 6.09
N THR A 169 10.49 11.67 5.37
CA THR A 169 10.28 13.13 5.37
C THR A 169 9.55 13.66 6.60
N LEU A 170 9.02 12.79 7.46
CA LEU A 170 8.26 13.20 8.64
C LEU A 170 9.17 13.56 9.84
N GLY A 171 10.49 13.39 9.69
CA GLY A 171 11.48 13.69 10.73
C GLY A 171 11.95 12.43 11.47
N PRO A 172 13.03 12.56 12.27
CA PRO A 172 13.74 11.42 12.85
C PRO A 172 12.89 10.60 13.84
N ASP A 173 11.98 11.27 14.56
CA ASP A 173 11.17 10.65 15.62
C ASP A 173 9.77 10.24 15.14
N ALA A 174 9.38 10.61 13.92
CA ALA A 174 8.03 10.37 13.43
C ALA A 174 7.73 8.87 13.29
N ALA A 175 8.68 8.08 12.78
CA ALA A 175 8.47 6.64 12.64
C ALA A 175 8.21 5.96 14.00
N GLN A 176 8.92 6.38 15.04
CA GLN A 176 8.72 5.88 16.40
C GLN A 176 7.32 6.25 16.92
N PHE A 177 6.95 7.52 16.82
CA PHE A 177 5.64 7.99 17.27
C PHE A 177 4.49 7.30 16.54
N ILE A 178 4.57 7.23 15.21
CA ILE A 178 3.57 6.60 14.35
C ILE A 178 3.39 5.14 14.75
N LEU A 179 4.46 4.35 14.76
CA LEU A 179 4.39 2.91 15.05
C LEU A 179 3.87 2.64 16.46
N HIS A 180 4.25 3.47 17.43
CA HIS A 180 3.74 3.37 18.80
C HIS A 180 2.25 3.74 18.87
N HIS A 181 1.85 4.89 18.32
CA HIS A 181 0.47 5.38 18.37
C HIS A 181 -0.52 4.49 17.61
N SER A 182 -0.11 3.92 16.48
CA SER A 182 -0.93 2.97 15.73
C SER A 182 -0.75 1.51 16.15
N GLU A 183 -0.02 1.23 17.24
CA GLU A 183 0.12 -0.10 17.84
C GLU A 183 0.54 -1.21 16.85
N VAL A 184 1.43 -0.89 15.90
CA VAL A 184 1.73 -1.77 14.76
C VAL A 184 2.48 -3.04 15.20
N PRO A 185 1.94 -4.24 14.94
CA PRO A 185 2.58 -5.49 15.31
C PRO A 185 3.56 -6.03 14.25
N ILE A 186 3.33 -5.69 12.98
CA ILE A 186 4.12 -6.13 11.84
C ILE A 186 4.44 -4.93 10.96
N VAL A 187 5.72 -4.72 10.66
CA VAL A 187 6.18 -3.68 9.72
C VAL A 187 6.79 -4.32 8.48
N VAL A 188 6.31 -3.95 7.31
CA VAL A 188 6.95 -4.27 6.03
C VAL A 188 7.89 -3.13 5.67
N ALA A 189 9.19 -3.37 5.58
CA ALA A 189 10.18 -2.31 5.41
C ALA A 189 11.23 -2.64 4.35
N THR A 190 11.73 -1.64 3.63
CA THR A 190 12.97 -1.87 2.85
C THR A 190 14.13 -2.13 3.78
N VAL A 191 15.06 -2.97 3.32
CA VAL A 191 16.21 -3.44 4.12
C VAL A 191 17.03 -2.30 4.76
N ASP A 192 17.10 -1.11 4.13
CA ASP A 192 17.78 0.06 4.66
C ASP A 192 17.10 0.68 5.90
N LYS A 193 15.81 0.40 6.12
CA LYS A 193 15.04 0.91 7.28
C LYS A 193 15.08 -0.02 8.49
N VAL A 194 15.42 -1.29 8.29
CA VAL A 194 15.41 -2.31 9.35
C VAL A 194 16.34 -1.94 10.52
N PRO A 195 17.58 -1.44 10.31
CA PRO A 195 18.44 -1.01 11.42
C PRO A 195 17.81 0.05 12.32
N THR A 196 17.11 1.02 11.73
CA THR A 196 16.40 2.07 12.48
C THR A 196 15.24 1.48 13.28
N LEU A 197 14.45 0.59 12.69
CA LEU A 197 13.36 -0.08 13.40
C LEU A 197 13.86 -0.93 14.58
N LEU A 198 14.99 -1.64 14.39
CA LEU A 198 15.61 -2.43 15.44
C LEU A 198 16.22 -1.57 16.56
N SER A 199 16.75 -0.39 16.23
CA SER A 199 17.31 0.52 17.25
C SER A 199 16.22 1.10 18.16
N ILE A 200 15.05 1.42 17.61
CA ILE A 200 13.90 1.96 18.36
C ILE A 200 12.94 0.88 18.89
N SER A 201 13.15 -0.39 18.56
CA SER A 201 12.26 -1.51 18.92
C SER A 201 11.89 -1.60 20.40
N GLY A 202 12.78 -1.18 21.30
CA GLY A 202 12.54 -1.16 22.75
C GLY A 202 11.41 -0.23 23.20
N THR A 203 10.99 0.72 22.35
CA THR A 203 9.83 1.60 22.61
C THR A 203 8.59 1.20 21.83
N LEU A 204 8.65 0.12 21.04
CA LEU A 204 7.57 -0.34 20.17
C LEU A 204 7.01 -1.66 20.72
N GLU A 205 6.25 -1.58 21.82
CA GLU A 205 5.81 -2.76 22.59
C GLU A 205 5.07 -3.82 21.76
N LYS A 206 4.31 -3.35 20.77
CA LYS A 206 3.48 -4.19 19.90
C LYS A 206 4.27 -4.82 18.75
N LEU A 207 5.38 -4.21 18.31
CA LEU A 207 6.14 -4.68 17.16
C LEU A 207 6.80 -6.03 17.47
N LYS A 208 6.42 -7.08 16.72
CA LYS A 208 7.00 -8.43 16.83
C LYS A 208 7.66 -8.92 15.56
N VAL A 209 7.28 -8.39 14.39
CA VAL A 209 7.80 -8.88 13.11
C VAL A 209 8.17 -7.73 12.19
N ILE A 210 9.32 -7.85 11.53
CA ILE A 210 9.68 -7.00 10.39
C ILE A 210 9.79 -7.87 9.15
N VAL A 211 9.01 -7.54 8.12
CA VAL A 211 9.05 -8.16 6.80
C VAL A 211 9.91 -7.30 5.89
N VAL A 212 11.03 -7.84 5.43
CA VAL A 212 12.06 -7.15 4.68
C VAL A 212 11.75 -7.21 3.20
N ILE A 213 11.63 -6.03 2.59
CA ILE A 213 11.66 -5.85 1.15
C ILE A 213 13.14 -5.68 0.75
N PRO A 214 13.67 -6.52 -0.16
CA PRO A 214 15.03 -6.38 -0.66
C PRO A 214 15.28 -4.98 -1.26
N ALA A 215 16.50 -4.49 -1.11
CA ALA A 215 16.91 -3.22 -1.69
C ALA A 215 16.71 -3.22 -3.21
N TYR A 216 16.17 -2.11 -3.69
CA TYR A 216 15.95 -1.86 -5.10
C TYR A 216 16.48 -0.47 -5.46
N GLY A 217 17.04 -0.33 -6.66
CA GLY A 217 17.62 0.93 -7.09
C GLY A 217 19.11 1.11 -6.71
N PRO A 218 19.65 2.33 -6.81
CA PRO A 218 21.06 2.65 -6.60
C PRO A 218 21.41 2.74 -5.12
N VAL A 219 21.20 1.64 -4.40
CA VAL A 219 21.61 1.53 -3.01
C VAL A 219 22.98 0.87 -2.97
N ASP A 220 23.90 1.43 -2.19
CA ASP A 220 25.16 0.75 -1.89
C ASP A 220 24.86 -0.55 -1.14
N ARG A 221 24.87 -1.68 -1.86
CA ARG A 221 24.59 -2.98 -1.27
C ARG A 221 25.64 -3.41 -0.27
N SER A 222 26.86 -2.86 -0.35
CA SER A 222 27.92 -3.14 0.61
C SER A 222 27.69 -2.46 1.95
N SER A 223 26.93 -1.35 1.97
CA SER A 223 26.52 -0.67 3.20
C SER A 223 25.27 -1.27 3.84
N LEU A 224 24.60 -2.23 3.18
CA LEU A 224 23.41 -2.88 3.72
C LEU A 224 23.80 -4.11 4.55
N PRO A 225 23.23 -4.28 5.74
CA PRO A 225 23.48 -5.47 6.54
C PRO A 225 22.92 -6.72 5.83
N PRO A 226 23.68 -7.83 5.77
CA PRO A 226 23.14 -9.11 5.31
C PRO A 226 21.90 -9.52 6.11
N ILE A 227 20.96 -10.22 5.47
CA ILE A 227 19.71 -10.65 6.11
C ILE A 227 19.96 -11.47 7.39
N GLU A 228 21.01 -12.30 7.41
CA GLU A 228 21.40 -13.09 8.59
C GLU A 228 21.88 -12.24 9.77
N VAL A 229 22.49 -11.07 9.51
CA VAL A 229 22.85 -10.11 10.56
C VAL A 229 21.61 -9.48 11.14
N LEU A 230 20.67 -9.09 10.27
CA LEU A 230 19.37 -8.53 10.70
C LEU A 230 18.58 -9.55 11.51
N ARG A 231 18.54 -10.82 11.12
CA ARG A 231 17.87 -11.91 11.85
C ARG A 231 18.45 -12.09 13.25
N LYS A 232 19.78 -12.08 13.41
CA LYS A 232 20.43 -12.16 14.73
C LYS A 232 20.07 -10.98 15.61
N TRP A 233 20.19 -9.76 15.09
CA TRP A 233 19.86 -8.55 15.84
C TRP A 233 18.36 -8.48 16.20
N GLY A 234 17.48 -8.88 15.27
CA GLY A 234 16.06 -9.04 15.53
C GLY A 234 15.80 -10.03 16.67
N ALA A 235 16.42 -11.21 16.65
CA ALA A 235 16.28 -12.21 17.70
C ALA A 235 16.70 -11.69 19.08
N GLU A 236 17.81 -10.94 19.18
CA GLU A 236 18.24 -10.26 20.41
C GLU A 236 17.20 -9.25 20.95
N LYS A 237 16.39 -8.68 20.06
CA LYS A 237 15.31 -7.75 20.39
C LYS A 237 13.94 -8.41 20.51
N GLY A 238 13.84 -9.74 20.34
CA GLY A 238 12.55 -10.45 20.31
C GLY A 238 11.69 -10.12 19.09
N ILE A 239 12.31 -9.67 17.98
CA ILE A 239 11.66 -9.35 16.71
C ILE A 239 12.04 -10.39 15.67
N ARG A 240 11.04 -11.03 15.06
CA ARG A 240 11.24 -11.94 13.93
C ARG A 240 11.50 -11.15 12.64
N ILE A 241 12.52 -11.55 11.89
CA ILE A 241 12.84 -10.98 10.57
C ILE A 241 12.51 -12.00 9.49
N LEU A 242 11.64 -11.62 8.55
CA LEU A 242 11.25 -12.43 7.39
C LEU A 242 11.49 -11.64 6.11
N GLU A 243 11.80 -12.28 5.00
CA GLU A 243 11.80 -11.65 3.69
C GLU A 243 10.39 -11.64 3.10
N PHE A 244 10.09 -10.66 2.24
CA PHE A 244 8.79 -10.54 1.59
C PHE A 244 8.36 -11.82 0.86
N SER A 245 9.31 -12.48 0.16
CA SER A 245 9.07 -13.74 -0.55
C SER A 245 8.81 -14.91 0.39
N GLU A 246 9.37 -14.91 1.60
CA GLU A 246 9.07 -15.94 2.61
C GLU A 246 7.62 -15.81 3.07
N VAL A 247 7.13 -14.59 3.26
CA VAL A 247 5.72 -14.36 3.62
C VAL A 247 4.78 -14.77 2.48
N GLU A 248 5.12 -14.45 1.22
CA GLU A 248 4.34 -14.94 0.07
C GLU A 248 4.30 -16.49 0.03
N LEU A 249 5.43 -17.15 0.27
CA LEU A 249 5.47 -18.62 0.32
C LEU A 249 4.64 -19.18 1.48
N MET A 250 4.72 -18.56 2.67
CA MET A 250 3.91 -18.95 3.82
C MET A 250 2.41 -18.90 3.51
N GLY A 251 1.92 -17.87 2.81
CA GLY A 251 0.51 -17.80 2.45
C GLY A 251 0.10 -18.74 1.33
N LEU A 252 1.00 -19.01 0.36
CA LEU A 252 0.77 -20.06 -0.63
C LEU A 252 0.59 -21.43 0.03
N GLU A 253 1.38 -21.74 1.06
CA GLU A 253 1.32 -23.00 1.81
C GLU A 253 0.17 -23.03 2.84
N ASN A 254 -0.35 -21.87 3.25
CA ASN A 254 -1.38 -21.73 4.28
C ASN A 254 -2.53 -20.82 3.78
N PRO A 255 -3.26 -21.22 2.73
CA PRO A 255 -4.32 -20.39 2.16
C PRO A 255 -5.44 -20.15 3.19
N ARG A 256 -5.95 -18.91 3.22
CA ARG A 256 -7.02 -18.51 4.14
C ARG A 256 -8.19 -17.89 3.38
N LYS A 257 -9.38 -18.01 3.96
CA LYS A 257 -10.55 -17.32 3.43
C LYS A 257 -10.40 -15.83 3.72
N ALA A 258 -10.44 -15.01 2.68
CA ALA A 258 -10.39 -13.56 2.82
C ALA A 258 -11.51 -13.05 3.75
N ARG A 259 -11.14 -12.17 4.68
CA ARG A 259 -12.05 -11.40 5.52
C ARG A 259 -12.08 -9.98 4.99
N LEU A 260 -12.91 -9.77 3.96
CA LEU A 260 -13.00 -8.50 3.23
C LEU A 260 -13.51 -7.37 4.16
N PRO A 261 -13.02 -6.13 3.96
CA PRO A 261 -13.40 -5.00 4.79
C PRO A 261 -14.82 -4.54 4.44
N THR A 262 -15.47 -3.96 5.43
CA THR A 262 -16.75 -3.28 5.34
C THR A 262 -16.55 -1.76 5.28
N GLU A 263 -17.61 -1.01 5.03
CA GLU A 263 -17.56 0.46 4.95
C GLU A 263 -17.17 1.12 6.29
N ASP A 264 -17.35 0.41 7.41
CA ASP A 264 -16.96 0.87 8.75
C ASP A 264 -15.49 0.58 9.10
N ASP A 265 -14.79 -0.17 8.25
CA ASP A 265 -13.40 -0.55 8.51
C ASP A 265 -12.41 0.56 8.17
N ILE A 266 -11.39 0.69 9.03
CA ILE A 266 -10.30 1.64 8.79
C ILE A 266 -9.49 1.14 7.59
N TRP A 267 -9.49 1.92 6.52
CA TRP A 267 -8.73 1.62 5.31
C TRP A 267 -7.22 1.89 5.51
N CYS A 268 -6.88 3.13 5.82
CA CYS A 268 -5.50 3.56 6.03
C CYS A 268 -5.42 4.70 7.04
N ILE A 269 -4.29 4.79 7.74
CA ILE A 269 -3.96 5.88 8.65
C ILE A 269 -2.78 6.64 8.05
N CYS A 270 -3.05 7.87 7.58
CA CYS A 270 -2.08 8.76 6.97
C CYS A 270 -1.72 9.88 7.95
N TYR A 271 -0.49 9.87 8.46
CA TYR A 271 0.01 10.93 9.32
C TYR A 271 0.43 12.16 8.50
N THR A 272 0.17 13.34 9.05
CA THR A 272 0.55 14.63 8.48
C THR A 272 1.08 15.55 9.58
N SER A 273 1.87 16.57 9.21
CA SER A 273 2.55 17.52 10.10
C SER A 273 1.68 18.71 10.48
#